data_AF-A0A355FJ12-F1
#
_entry.id   AF-A0A355FJ12-F1
#
_cell.length_a   1.000
_cell.length_b   1.000
_cell.length_c   1.000
_cell.angle_alpha   90.00
_cell.angle_beta   90.00
_cell.angle_gamma   90.00
#
_symmetry.space_group_name_H-M   'P 1'
#
loop_
_entity.id
_entity.type
_entity.pdbx_description
1 polymer ?
#
loop_
_entity_poly.entity_id
_entity_poly.type
_entity_poly.pdbx_seq_one_letter_code
_entity_poly.pdbx_strand_id
1 'polypeptide(L)'
;DDTADFTEAQPGDLVFFGTPASNDQPRERVVHVGIYLGDKKFIHASDHIRISSFDPADPLYDAYNSGRYLRTKRILGEVGTPGIEEIRGNDFYRPAP
;
A
#
# COMPACT_ATOMS: atom_id res chain seq x y z
N ASP A 1 6.20 5.42 -7.19
CA ASP A 1 5.45 6.67 -7.21
C ASP A 1 5.30 7.17 -5.77
N ASP A 2 5.71 8.42 -5.51
CA ASP A 2 5.51 9.21 -4.29
C ASP A 2 4.81 10.56 -4.57
N THR A 3 4.37 10.80 -5.81
CA THR A 3 3.70 12.02 -6.29
C THR A 3 2.21 11.84 -6.58
N ALA A 4 1.68 10.63 -6.42
CA ALA A 4 0.27 10.27 -6.66
C ALA A 4 -0.15 10.40 -8.14
N ASP A 5 0.77 10.11 -9.06
CA ASP A 5 0.51 10.10 -10.51
C ASP A 5 -0.19 8.80 -10.96
N PHE A 6 0.11 7.68 -10.30
CA PHE A 6 -0.45 6.33 -10.53
C PHE A 6 -0.33 5.78 -11.97
N THR A 7 0.32 6.48 -12.89
CA THR A 7 0.52 6.07 -14.30
C THR A 7 1.23 4.73 -14.43
N GLU A 8 2.22 4.48 -13.56
CA GLU A 8 3.00 3.23 -13.49
C GLU A 8 2.45 2.21 -12.49
N ALA A 9 1.40 2.57 -11.73
CA ALA A 9 0.80 1.71 -10.74
C ALA A 9 -0.01 0.59 -11.41
N GLN A 10 0.10 -0.63 -10.88
CA GLN A 10 -0.58 -1.80 -11.40
C GLN A 10 -1.49 -2.42 -10.34
N PRO A 11 -2.61 -3.05 -10.74
CA PRO A 11 -3.43 -3.83 -9.82
C PRO A 11 -2.57 -4.81 -9.01
N GLY A 12 -2.74 -4.81 -7.69
CA GLY A 12 -1.94 -5.59 -6.75
C GLY A 12 -0.77 -4.85 -6.11
N ASP A 13 -0.40 -3.67 -6.59
CA ASP A 13 0.56 -2.81 -5.88
C ASP A 13 0.00 -2.36 -4.52
N LEU A 14 0.87 -2.18 -3.53
CA LEU A 14 0.50 -1.63 -2.24
C LEU A 14 0.59 -0.11 -2.27
N VAL A 15 -0.46 0.57 -1.80
CA VAL A 15 -0.50 2.02 -1.59
C VAL A 15 -0.41 2.32 -0.11
N PHE A 16 0.51 3.20 0.27
CA PHE A 16 0.80 3.54 1.66
C PHE A 16 0.40 4.98 1.97
N PHE A 17 -0.12 5.18 3.18
CA PHE A 17 -0.61 6.47 3.64
C PHE A 17 -0.04 6.83 5.02
N GLY A 18 0.10 8.12 5.28
CA GLY A 18 0.51 8.60 6.59
C GLY A 18 1.00 10.05 6.59
N THR A 19 2.16 10.28 7.19
CA THR A 19 2.74 11.62 7.35
C THR A 19 4.12 11.66 6.70
N PRO A 20 4.38 12.58 5.75
CA PRO A 20 5.69 12.73 5.13
C PRO A 20 6.72 13.22 6.14
N ALA A 21 8.01 13.01 5.85
CA ALA A 21 9.07 13.65 6.63
C ALA A 21 9.01 15.18 6.48
N SER A 22 9.26 15.89 7.56
CA SER A 22 9.34 17.35 7.62
C SER A 22 10.48 17.78 8.54
N ASN A 23 10.77 19.08 8.61
CA ASN A 23 11.82 19.61 9.50
C ASN A 23 11.54 19.28 10.99
N ASP A 24 10.28 19.30 11.40
CA ASP A 24 9.86 19.00 12.78
C ASP A 24 9.64 17.49 13.02
N GLN A 25 9.44 16.72 11.94
CA GLN A 25 9.28 15.27 11.99
C GLN A 25 10.18 14.61 10.93
N PRO A 26 11.46 14.36 11.26
CA PRO A 26 12.47 13.98 10.26
C PRO A 26 12.25 12.59 9.66
N ARG A 27 11.28 11.82 10.15
CA ARG A 27 10.97 10.48 9.67
C ARG A 27 9.56 10.44 9.14
N GLU A 28 9.44 9.91 7.92
CA GLU A 28 8.14 9.54 7.37
C GLU A 28 7.50 8.44 8.22
N ARG A 29 6.19 8.52 8.41
CA ARG A 29 5.42 7.55 9.18
C ARG A 29 4.26 7.01 8.36
N VAL A 30 4.40 5.75 7.95
CA VAL A 30 3.30 4.96 7.40
C VAL A 30 2.34 4.58 8.53
N VAL A 31 1.05 4.82 8.34
CA VAL A 31 0.00 4.48 9.33
C VAL A 31 -1.15 3.68 8.73
N HIS A 32 -1.23 3.59 7.41
CA HIS A 32 -2.29 2.84 6.73
C HIS A 32 -1.79 2.27 5.40
N VAL A 33 -2.45 1.22 4.92
CA VAL A 33 -2.13 0.54 3.65
C VAL A 33 -3.40 0.08 2.94
N GLY A 34 -3.36 0.07 1.61
CA GLY A 34 -4.37 -0.53 0.74
C GLY A 34 -3.72 -1.27 -0.42
N ILE A 35 -4.52 -2.06 -1.15
CA ILE A 35 -4.11 -2.73 -2.39
C ILE A 35 -4.73 -1.96 -3.55
N TYR A 36 -3.89 -1.50 -4.47
CA TYR A 36 -4.31 -0.78 -5.66
C TYR A 36 -5.05 -1.72 -6.62
N LEU A 37 -6.12 -1.22 -7.23
CA LEU A 37 -7.00 -1.99 -8.13
C LEU A 37 -6.90 -1.55 -9.59
N GLY A 38 -6.16 -0.48 -9.90
CA GLY A 38 -6.28 0.24 -11.17
C GLY A 38 -7.32 1.36 -11.09
N ASP A 39 -7.39 2.18 -12.14
CA ASP A 39 -8.36 3.28 -12.28
C ASP A 39 -8.47 4.19 -11.05
N LYS A 40 -7.31 4.48 -10.44
CA LYS A 40 -7.20 5.29 -9.21
C LYS A 40 -8.00 4.72 -8.03
N LYS A 41 -8.35 3.44 -8.03
CA LYS A 41 -9.08 2.77 -6.94
C LYS A 41 -8.16 1.87 -6.12
N PHE A 42 -8.54 1.67 -4.86
CA PHE A 42 -7.86 0.78 -3.95
C PHE A 42 -8.84 0.12 -2.98
N ILE A 43 -8.54 -1.11 -2.55
CA ILE A 43 -9.26 -1.81 -1.49
C ILE A 43 -8.45 -1.75 -0.19
N HIS A 44 -9.12 -1.47 0.93
CA HIS A 44 -8.47 -1.34 2.23
C HIS A 44 -9.43 -1.67 3.37
N ALA A 45 -8.85 -1.99 4.53
CA ALA A 45 -9.58 -2.16 5.79
C ALA A 45 -9.53 -0.86 6.60
N SER A 46 -10.61 -0.10 6.60
CA SER A 46 -10.75 1.13 7.39
C SER A 46 -12.08 1.02 8.13
N ASP A 47 -12.05 0.56 9.38
CA ASP A 47 -13.18 -0.01 10.16
C ASP A 47 -13.79 -1.29 9.55
N HIS A 48 -14.12 -1.26 8.26
CA HIS A 48 -14.58 -2.37 7.44
C HIS A 48 -13.83 -2.39 6.10
N ILE A 49 -13.99 -3.48 5.35
CA ILE A 49 -13.44 -3.60 4.01
C ILE A 49 -14.28 -2.74 3.05
N ARG A 50 -13.60 -1.84 2.33
CA ARG A 50 -14.25 -0.99 1.32
C ARG A 50 -13.30 -0.69 0.16
N ILE A 51 -13.89 -0.29 -0.96
CA ILE A 51 -13.17 0.25 -2.12
C ILE A 51 -13.29 1.77 -2.05
N SER A 52 -12.16 2.44 -2.25
CA SER A 52 -12.00 3.88 -2.23
C SER A 52 -11.26 4.35 -3.47
N SER A 53 -11.37 5.63 -3.80
CA SER A 53 -10.78 6.24 -4.99
C SER A 53 -9.87 7.42 -4.62
N PHE A 54 -8.81 7.60 -5.39
CA PHE A 54 -7.96 8.80 -5.39
C PHE A 54 -8.51 9.90 -6.32
N ASP A 55 -9.52 9.61 -7.15
CA ASP A 55 -10.10 10.57 -8.09
C ASP A 55 -11.22 11.39 -7.43
N PRO A 56 -11.10 12.73 -7.31
CA PRO A 56 -12.14 13.59 -6.75
C PRO A 56 -13.49 13.55 -7.48
N ALA A 57 -13.53 13.08 -8.73
CA ALA A 57 -14.76 12.94 -9.51
C ALA A 57 -15.46 11.58 -9.28
N ASP A 58 -14.80 10.61 -8.65
CA ASP A 58 -15.37 9.29 -8.39
C ASP A 58 -16.27 9.31 -7.15
N PRO A 59 -17.46 8.68 -7.18
CA PRO A 59 -18.33 8.58 -5.99
C PRO A 59 -17.68 7.94 -4.77
N LEU A 60 -16.60 7.17 -4.95
CA LEU A 60 -15.83 6.53 -3.89
C LEU A 60 -14.62 7.35 -3.45
N TYR A 61 -14.54 8.63 -3.83
CA TYR A 61 -13.39 9.47 -3.48
C TYR A 61 -13.15 9.52 -1.96
N ASP A 62 -11.94 9.14 -1.57
CA ASP A 62 -11.48 9.20 -0.19
C ASP A 62 -10.49 10.35 -0.03
N ALA A 63 -11.03 11.55 0.22
CA ALA A 63 -10.23 12.76 0.43
C ALA A 63 -9.24 12.62 1.59
N TYR A 64 -9.60 11.89 2.65
CA TYR A 64 -8.78 11.77 3.85
C TYR A 64 -7.51 10.98 3.57
N ASN A 65 -7.63 9.80 2.94
CA ASN A 65 -6.46 9.00 2.60
C ASN A 65 -5.72 9.59 1.40
N SER A 66 -6.41 10.14 0.40
CA SER A 66 -5.76 10.78 -0.76
C SER A 66 -4.82 11.91 -0.35
N GLY A 67 -5.25 12.77 0.58
CA GLY A 67 -4.41 13.85 1.13
C GLY A 67 -3.23 13.38 1.99
N ARG A 68 -3.11 12.07 2.24
CA ARG A 68 -2.09 11.44 3.08
C ARG A 68 -1.33 10.35 2.35
N TYR A 69 -1.49 10.25 1.03
CA TYR A 69 -0.71 9.33 0.22
C TYR A 69 0.79 9.58 0.41
N LEU A 70 1.56 8.51 0.55
CA LEU A 70 3.01 8.55 0.67
C LEU A 70 3.69 7.90 -0.54
N ARG A 71 3.27 6.69 -0.90
CA ARG A 71 3.88 5.94 -2.01
C ARG A 71 3.12 4.71 -2.43
N THR A 72 3.43 4.27 -3.65
CA THR A 72 3.05 2.98 -4.22
C THR A 72 4.28 2.06 -4.31
N LYS A 73 4.13 0.79 -3.91
CA LYS A 73 5.18 -0.25 -3.99
C LYS A 73 4.63 -1.54 -4.59
N ARG A 74 5.35 -2.09 -5.56
CA ARG A 74 5.10 -3.41 -6.12
C ARG A 74 5.72 -4.48 -5.24
N ILE A 75 4.92 -5.46 -4.84
CA ILE A 75 5.37 -6.64 -4.09
C ILE A 75 5.24 -7.93 -4.92
N LEU A 76 4.39 -7.92 -5.95
CA LEU A 76 4.30 -9.03 -6.89
C LEU A 76 5.65 -9.22 -7.58
N GLY A 77 6.21 -10.43 -7.45
CA GLY A 77 7.56 -10.77 -7.94
C GLY A 77 8.64 -10.84 -6.85
N GLU A 78 8.35 -10.37 -5.62
CA GLU A 78 9.32 -10.33 -4.52
C GLU A 78 9.33 -11.60 -3.65
N VAL A 79 8.60 -12.65 -4.03
CA VAL A 79 8.57 -13.92 -3.28
C VAL A 79 9.96 -14.58 -3.29
N GLY A 80 10.46 -14.93 -2.11
CA GLY A 80 11.79 -15.48 -1.88
C GLY A 80 12.86 -14.44 -1.53
N THR A 81 12.50 -13.15 -1.51
CA THR A 81 13.39 -12.10 -0.99
C THR A 81 13.36 -12.05 0.55
N PRO A 82 14.38 -11.48 1.22
CA PRO A 82 14.37 -11.37 2.68
C PRO A 82 13.10 -10.71 3.22
N GLY A 83 12.32 -11.43 4.03
CA GLY A 83 11.08 -10.95 4.64
C GLY A 83 9.79 -11.24 3.84
N ILE A 84 9.90 -11.80 2.63
CA ILE A 84 8.74 -12.22 1.81
C ILE A 84 8.98 -13.65 1.35
N GLU A 85 8.50 -14.61 2.12
CA GLU A 85 8.81 -16.03 1.93
C GLU A 85 7.54 -16.86 1.79
N GLU A 86 7.63 -17.94 1.02
CA GLU A 86 6.60 -18.98 1.05
C GLU A 86 6.69 -19.77 2.36
N ILE A 87 5.53 -20.11 2.93
CA ILE A 87 5.45 -20.93 4.15
C ILE A 87 6.25 -22.24 4.02
N ARG A 88 6.25 -22.85 2.82
CA ARG A 88 6.98 -24.11 2.56
C ARG A 88 8.50 -23.96 2.69
N GLY A 89 9.04 -22.78 2.43
CA GLY A 89 10.47 -22.49 2.49
C GLY A 89 10.93 -21.89 3.81
N ASN A 90 10.01 -21.32 4.59
CA ASN A 90 10.29 -20.56 5.79
C ASN A 90 10.67 -21.44 6.99
N ASP A 91 11.79 -21.12 7.63
CA ASP A 91 12.39 -21.94 8.70
C ASP A 91 11.52 -22.06 9.95
N PHE A 92 10.64 -21.09 10.25
CA PHE A 92 9.72 -21.18 11.39
C PHE A 92 8.64 -22.26 11.21
N TYR A 93 8.35 -22.65 9.97
CA TYR A 93 7.29 -23.61 9.65
C TYR A 93 7.83 -24.97 9.19
N ARG A 94 9.15 -25.17 9.21
CA ARG A 94 9.73 -26.48 8.95
C ARG A 94 9.47 -27.41 10.14
N PRO A 95 9.09 -28.68 9.90
CA PRO A 95 9.06 -29.67 10.96
C PRO A 95 10.42 -29.72 11.67
N ALA A 96 10.39 -29.86 13.00
CA ALA A 96 11.61 -30.13 13.75
C ALA A 96 12.32 -31.38 13.17
N PRO A 97 13.66 -31.37 13.11
CA PRO A 97 14.42 -32.50 12.58
C PRO A 97 14.16 -33.80 13.34
#